data_AF-A0AA35M5B8-F1
#
_entry.id   AF-A0AA35M5B8-F1
#
_cell.length_a   1.000
_cell.length_b   1.000
_cell.length_c   1.000
_cell.angle_alpha   90.00
_cell.angle_beta   90.00
_cell.angle_gamma   90.00
#
_symmetry.space_group_name_H-M   'P 1'
#
loop_
_entity.id
_entity.type
_entity.pdbx_description
1 polymer ?
#
loop_
_entity_poly.entity_id
_entity_poly.type
_entity_poly.pdbx_seq_one_letter_code
_entity_poly.pdbx_strand_id
1 'polypeptide(L)'
;MVSADLKPAIYQLIHHPIKATQIYIALRVALEKNKRFAEQRRTIANKHAQEVLRLCQADFDLSSEYTEYLVGSGITSWTNLIMAVDGKKISRYSSRQKASLIMGSFGIAVEGHGGYRTGLCCEEHDLLQPCRGNRIPSVTTAPLEPLGARSRWFEIYSHRPESFH
;
A
#
# COMPACT_ATOMS: atom_id res chain seq x y z
N MET A 1 17.89 4.33 -33.77
CA MET A 1 18.99 4.04 -32.83
C MET A 1 19.62 5.36 -32.42
N VAL A 2 19.69 5.63 -31.11
CA VAL A 2 20.25 6.89 -30.57
C VAL A 2 21.77 6.84 -30.59
N SER A 3 22.43 7.94 -30.99
CA SER A 3 23.89 8.09 -30.99
C SER A 3 24.48 7.87 -29.58
N ALA A 4 25.64 7.22 -29.47
CA ALA A 4 26.28 6.88 -28.19
C ALA A 4 26.54 8.10 -27.31
N ASP A 5 26.85 9.25 -27.93
CA ASP A 5 27.19 10.50 -27.23
C ASP A 5 25.98 11.16 -26.56
N LEU A 6 24.76 10.90 -27.07
CA LEU A 6 23.52 11.46 -26.52
C LEU A 6 22.97 10.64 -25.35
N LYS A 7 23.51 9.44 -25.08
CA LYS A 7 22.99 8.54 -24.05
C LYS A 7 22.97 9.16 -22.65
N PRO A 8 24.03 9.84 -22.17
CA PRO A 8 24.02 10.44 -20.83
C PRO A 8 22.98 11.56 -20.69
N ALA A 9 22.86 12.42 -21.71
CA ALA A 9 21.90 13.52 -21.73
C ALA A 9 20.45 12.99 -21.74
N ILE A 10 20.16 11.97 -22.55
CA ILE A 10 18.84 11.32 -22.59
C ILE A 10 18.54 10.61 -21.27
N TYR A 11 19.55 9.97 -20.67
CA TYR A 11 19.37 9.31 -19.38
C TYR A 11 18.99 10.31 -18.29
N GLN A 12 19.73 11.42 -18.17
CA GLN A 12 19.51 12.44 -17.15
C GLN A 12 18.17 13.17 -17.31
N LEU A 13 17.82 13.56 -18.54
CA LEU A 13 16.67 14.43 -18.79
C LEU A 13 15.36 13.67 -18.99
N ILE A 14 15.42 12.39 -19.39
CA ILE A 14 14.23 11.63 -19.77
C ILE A 14 14.13 10.36 -18.93
N HIS A 15 15.09 9.43 -19.04
CA HIS A 15 14.92 8.11 -18.44
C HIS A 15 14.89 8.13 -16.91
N HIS A 16 15.84 8.82 -16.29
CA HIS A 16 15.95 8.90 -14.85
C HIS A 16 14.71 9.51 -14.20
N PRO A 17 14.22 10.72 -14.57
CA PRO A 17 13.04 11.31 -13.94
C PRO A 17 11.76 10.49 -14.18
N ILE A 18 11.61 9.83 -15.34
CA ILE A 18 10.45 8.96 -15.60
C ILE A 18 10.49 7.74 -14.67
N LYS A 19 11.62 7.02 -14.60
CA LYS A 19 11.77 5.85 -13.73
C LYS A 19 11.59 6.23 -12.25
N ALA A 20 12.26 7.30 -11.80
CA ALA A 20 12.18 7.79 -10.43
C ALA A 20 10.73 8.13 -10.04
N THR A 21 10.01 8.85 -10.90
CA THR A 21 8.59 9.20 -10.66
C THR A 21 7.70 7.97 -10.57
N GLN A 22 7.90 6.99 -11.46
CA GLN A 22 7.16 5.73 -11.43
C GLN A 22 7.39 4.95 -10.13
N ILE A 23 8.65 4.81 -9.71
CA ILE A 23 9.03 4.14 -8.46
C ILE A 23 8.42 4.86 -7.26
N TYR A 24 8.49 6.20 -7.23
CA TYR A 24 7.91 7.00 -6.15
C TYR A 24 6.40 6.79 -6.00
N ILE A 25 5.65 6.89 -7.10
CA ILE A 25 4.19 6.70 -7.08
C ILE A 25 3.84 5.28 -6.65
N ALA A 26 4.54 4.27 -7.21
CA ALA A 26 4.34 2.88 -6.85
C ALA A 26 4.62 2.64 -5.35
N LEU A 27 5.68 3.23 -4.81
CA LEU A 27 6.07 3.11 -3.40
C LEU A 27 4.98 3.69 -2.50
N ARG A 28 4.47 4.89 -2.82
CA ARG A 28 3.37 5.51 -2.06
C ARG A 28 2.10 4.66 -2.08
N VAL A 29 1.72 4.14 -3.25
CA VAL A 29 0.55 3.26 -3.38
C VAL A 29 0.74 1.97 -2.57
N ALA A 30 1.92 1.33 -2.65
CA ALA A 30 2.21 0.11 -1.91
C ALA A 30 2.19 0.33 -0.40
N LEU A 31 2.72 1.46 0.08
CA LEU A 31 2.76 1.81 1.49
C LEU A 31 1.36 2.04 2.07
N GLU A 32 0.52 2.82 1.38
CA GLU A 32 -0.86 3.06 1.84
C GLU A 32 -1.71 1.78 1.77
N LYS A 33 -1.49 0.92 0.77
CA LYS A 33 -2.10 -0.42 0.73
C LYS A 33 -1.65 -1.28 1.91
N ASN A 34 -0.36 -1.30 2.23
CA ASN A 34 0.17 -2.04 3.38
C ASN A 34 -0.50 -1.56 4.67
N LYS A 35 -0.52 -0.24 4.90
CA LYS A 35 -1.15 0.36 6.08
C LYS A 35 -2.64 -0.01 6.15
N ARG A 36 -3.38 0.18 5.06
CA ARG A 36 -4.83 -0.07 5.04
C ARG A 36 -5.17 -1.53 5.26
N PHE A 37 -4.45 -2.43 4.61
CA PHE A 37 -4.67 -3.86 4.78
C PHE A 37 -4.20 -4.38 6.14
N ALA A 38 -3.20 -3.74 6.75
CA ALA A 38 -2.80 -4.05 8.12
C ALA A 38 -3.85 -3.61 9.16
N GLU A 39 -4.46 -2.43 8.98
CA GLU A 39 -5.60 -1.99 9.79
C GLU A 39 -6.78 -2.98 9.71
N GLN A 40 -6.97 -3.59 8.53
CA GLN A 40 -7.98 -4.63 8.26
C GLN A 40 -7.53 -6.04 8.67
N ARG A 41 -6.32 -6.21 9.25
CA ARG A 41 -5.73 -7.51 9.61
C ARG A 41 -5.72 -8.53 8.46
N ARG A 42 -5.46 -8.07 7.23
CA ARG A 42 -5.37 -8.91 6.05
C ARG A 42 -3.96 -9.45 5.86
N THR A 43 -3.84 -10.73 5.54
CA THR A 43 -2.53 -11.37 5.23
C THR A 43 -1.86 -10.76 3.99
N ILE A 44 -2.64 -10.24 3.04
CA ILE A 44 -2.13 -9.54 1.84
C ILE A 44 -1.31 -8.29 2.18
N ALA A 45 -1.46 -7.71 3.38
CA ALA A 45 -0.62 -6.61 3.84
C ALA A 45 0.87 -6.97 3.80
N ASN A 46 1.22 -8.24 4.09
CA ASN A 46 2.61 -8.71 4.06
C ASN A 46 3.20 -8.73 2.65
N LYS A 47 2.38 -8.99 1.62
CA LYS A 47 2.80 -8.90 0.21
C LYS A 47 3.13 -7.46 -0.15
N HIS A 48 2.32 -6.51 0.30
CA HIS A 48 2.58 -5.08 0.10
C HIS A 48 3.78 -4.57 0.89
N ALA A 49 4.06 -5.12 2.08
CA ALA A 49 5.28 -4.82 2.83
C ALA A 49 6.54 -5.24 2.05
N GLN A 50 6.53 -6.44 1.44
CA GLN A 50 7.63 -6.89 0.59
C GLN A 50 7.80 -6.00 -0.64
N GLU A 51 6.69 -5.59 -1.26
CA GLU A 51 6.72 -4.69 -2.42
C GLU A 51 7.31 -3.32 -2.07
N VAL A 52 6.99 -2.78 -0.90
CA VAL A 52 7.60 -1.53 -0.40
C VAL A 52 9.13 -1.69 -0.30
N LEU A 53 9.61 -2.78 0.31
CA LEU A 53 11.05 -3.03 0.42
C LEU A 53 11.72 -3.16 -0.96
N ARG A 54 11.07 -3.87 -1.89
CA ARG A 54 11.54 -4.02 -3.28
C ARG A 54 11.66 -2.67 -4.00
N LEU A 55 10.67 -1.79 -3.82
CA LEU A 55 10.66 -0.46 -4.44
C LEU A 55 11.69 0.48 -3.81
N CYS A 56 11.93 0.38 -2.50
CA CYS A 56 13.03 1.10 -1.85
C CYS A 56 14.39 0.67 -2.41
N GLN A 57 14.60 -0.63 -2.63
CA GLN A 57 15.81 -1.12 -3.26
C GLN A 57 15.94 -0.61 -4.69
N ALA A 58 14.86 -0.62 -5.48
CA ALA A 58 14.87 -0.13 -6.85
C ALA A 58 15.19 1.38 -6.95
N ASP A 59 14.74 2.19 -5.99
CA ASP A 59 15.08 3.62 -5.89
C ASP A 59 16.57 3.84 -5.58
N PHE A 60 17.12 3.02 -4.68
CA PHE A 60 18.53 3.02 -4.36
C PHE A 60 19.38 2.63 -5.58
N ASP A 61 19.03 1.54 -6.24
CA ASP A 61 19.74 1.05 -7.44
C ASP A 61 19.70 2.09 -8.57
N LEU A 62 18.55 2.76 -8.77
CA LEU A 62 18.42 3.83 -9.77
C LEU A 62 19.32 5.04 -9.47
N SER A 63 19.43 5.40 -8.19
CA SER A 63 20.31 6.48 -7.73
C SER A 63 21.79 6.13 -7.91
N SER A 64 22.15 4.87 -7.67
CA SER A 64 23.47 4.33 -7.97
C SER A 64 23.77 4.36 -9.47
N GLU A 65 22.84 3.87 -10.32
CA GLU A 65 22.95 3.90 -11.79
C GLU A 65 23.17 5.34 -12.30
N TYR A 66 22.44 6.31 -11.74
CA TYR A 66 22.61 7.73 -12.09
C TYR A 66 23.98 8.30 -11.73
N THR A 67 24.50 7.91 -10.56
CA THR A 67 25.82 8.34 -10.09
C THR A 67 26.94 7.75 -10.96
N GLU A 68 26.82 6.47 -11.33
CA GLU A 68 27.76 5.80 -12.25
C GLU A 68 27.76 6.44 -13.65
N TYR A 69 26.58 6.78 -14.18
CA TYR A 69 26.44 7.36 -15.52
C TYR A 69 27.06 8.76 -15.68
N LEU A 70 27.24 9.50 -14.58
CA LEU A 70 27.66 10.91 -14.58
C LEU A 70 29.08 11.15 -14.04
N VAL A 71 29.94 10.11 -14.03
CA VAL A 71 31.40 10.15 -13.76
C VAL A 71 31.80 11.26 -12.79
N GLY A 72 31.62 11.02 -11.49
CA GLY A 72 32.26 11.81 -10.45
C GLY A 72 31.78 13.27 -10.32
N SER A 73 30.73 13.69 -11.01
CA SER A 73 30.06 14.95 -10.70
C SER A 73 29.50 14.86 -9.29
N GLY A 74 30.09 15.61 -8.36
CA GLY A 74 29.73 15.73 -6.94
C GLY A 74 28.31 16.25 -6.67
N ILE A 75 27.37 16.08 -7.60
CA ILE A 75 25.92 16.05 -7.33
C ILE A 75 25.58 14.70 -6.68
N THR A 76 26.41 14.31 -5.71
CA THR A 76 26.01 13.33 -4.73
C THR A 76 24.86 13.93 -3.96
N SER A 77 23.79 13.15 -3.83
CA SER A 77 22.77 13.41 -2.83
C SER A 77 21.73 14.47 -3.21
N TRP A 78 20.96 14.22 -4.28
CA TRP A 78 19.50 14.37 -4.10
C TRP A 78 18.99 13.20 -3.23
N THR A 79 19.63 12.95 -2.09
CA THR A 79 18.97 12.33 -0.95
C THR A 79 17.75 13.17 -0.73
N ASN A 80 16.58 12.60 -0.97
CA ASN A 80 15.39 12.77 -0.15
C ASN A 80 14.17 12.01 -0.72
N LEU A 81 14.32 11.03 -1.62
CA LEU A 81 13.21 10.10 -1.82
C LEU A 81 13.08 9.12 -0.64
N ILE A 82 14.19 8.76 0.02
CA ILE A 82 14.16 7.93 1.24
C ILE A 82 13.54 8.69 2.44
N MET A 83 13.49 10.02 2.43
CA MET A 83 12.71 10.81 3.41
C MET A 83 11.20 10.56 3.32
N ALA A 84 10.73 9.78 2.34
CA ALA A 84 9.34 9.36 2.23
C ALA A 84 8.92 8.28 3.24
N VAL A 85 9.86 7.50 3.79
CA VAL A 85 9.58 6.43 4.76
C VAL A 85 9.95 6.86 6.18
N ASP A 86 10.63 8.00 6.35
CA ASP A 86 11.09 8.51 7.62
C ASP A 86 9.88 8.80 8.55
N GLY A 87 9.60 7.84 9.43
CA GLY A 87 8.44 7.84 10.33
C GLY A 87 7.22 6.98 9.91
N LYS A 88 7.13 6.48 8.67
CA LYS A 88 6.01 5.62 8.25
C LYS A 88 6.32 4.14 8.50
N LYS A 89 5.67 3.58 9.54
CA LYS A 89 5.81 2.17 9.94
C LYS A 89 5.25 1.23 8.86
N ILE A 90 6.12 0.37 8.30
CA ILE A 90 5.68 -0.81 7.54
C ILE A 90 5.02 -1.78 8.53
N SER A 91 3.77 -2.13 8.28
CA SER A 91 3.00 -2.99 9.17
C SER A 91 3.08 -4.44 8.70
N ARG A 92 3.46 -5.36 9.61
CA ARG A 92 3.48 -6.80 9.34
C ARG A 92 2.41 -7.48 10.17
N TYR A 93 1.57 -8.27 9.52
CA TYR A 93 0.50 -9.01 10.19
C TYR A 93 0.90 -10.47 10.43
N SER A 94 0.66 -10.96 11.65
CA SER A 94 0.83 -12.37 12.01
C SER A 94 -0.53 -13.03 12.10
N SER A 95 -0.74 -14.10 11.32
CA SER A 95 -1.98 -14.89 11.30
C SER A 95 -2.22 -15.74 12.55
N ARG A 96 -1.31 -15.69 13.54
CA ARG A 96 -1.38 -16.52 14.76
C ARG A 96 -2.28 -15.94 15.86
N GLN A 97 -2.75 -14.70 15.74
CA GLN A 97 -3.69 -14.15 16.71
C GLN A 97 -5.08 -14.77 16.52
N LYS A 98 -5.61 -15.38 17.59
CA LYS A 98 -6.95 -15.98 17.59
C LYS A 98 -8.00 -14.86 17.48
N ALA A 99 -8.82 -14.90 16.43
CA ALA A 99 -10.07 -14.15 16.38
C ALA A 99 -11.03 -14.68 17.45
N SER A 100 -12.03 -13.87 17.81
CA SER A 100 -13.06 -14.27 18.76
C SER A 100 -13.92 -15.42 18.21
N LEU A 101 -14.47 -16.22 19.12
CA LEU A 101 -15.13 -17.50 18.80
C LEU A 101 -16.48 -17.33 18.09
N ILE A 102 -17.14 -16.16 18.20
CA ILE A 102 -18.52 -15.95 17.73
C ILE A 102 -18.56 -15.41 16.29
N MET A 103 -17.58 -14.59 15.89
CA MET A 103 -17.55 -13.93 14.57
C MET A 103 -16.81 -14.73 13.48
N GLY A 104 -16.11 -15.81 13.85
CA GLY A 104 -15.25 -16.53 12.92
C GLY A 104 -14.01 -15.71 12.51
N SER A 105 -13.16 -16.26 11.65
CA SER A 105 -11.88 -15.64 11.27
C SER A 105 -11.95 -14.91 9.93
N PHE A 106 -13.07 -14.25 9.59
CA PHE A 106 -13.23 -13.52 8.32
C PHE A 106 -13.60 -12.06 8.51
N GLY A 107 -13.31 -11.25 7.49
CA GLY A 107 -13.69 -9.84 7.41
C GLY A 107 -14.23 -9.49 6.03
N ILE A 108 -14.97 -8.38 5.96
CA ILE A 108 -15.56 -7.86 4.72
C ILE A 108 -14.96 -6.48 4.44
N ALA A 109 -14.41 -6.31 3.24
CA ALA A 109 -13.98 -5.02 2.71
C ALA A 109 -14.96 -4.56 1.64
N VAL A 110 -15.37 -3.29 1.68
CA VAL A 110 -16.31 -2.70 0.73
C VAL A 110 -15.63 -1.57 -0.02
N GLU A 111 -15.87 -1.47 -1.33
CA GLU A 111 -15.35 -0.39 -2.17
C GLU A 111 -15.67 1.01 -1.61
N GLY A 112 -14.67 1.90 -1.61
CA GLY A 112 -14.81 3.29 -1.16
C GLY A 112 -14.90 3.45 0.36
N HIS A 113 -15.05 2.35 1.09
CA HIS A 113 -14.89 2.29 2.52
C HIS A 113 -13.56 1.60 2.84
N GLY A 114 -13.10 1.63 4.08
CA GLY A 114 -12.06 0.66 4.42
C GLY A 114 -12.14 0.10 5.81
N GLY A 115 -13.38 -0.12 6.22
CA GLY A 115 -13.73 -0.84 7.43
C GLY A 115 -13.61 0.06 8.65
N TYR A 116 -14.71 0.25 9.37
CA TYR A 116 -14.62 0.79 10.71
C TYR A 116 -14.15 -0.34 11.65
N ARG A 117 -12.87 -0.30 12.04
CA ARG A 117 -12.29 -1.16 13.09
C ARG A 117 -12.38 -2.68 12.85
N THR A 118 -12.55 -3.18 11.61
CA THR A 118 -12.55 -4.63 11.29
C THR A 118 -11.26 -5.37 11.70
N GLY A 119 -10.22 -4.66 12.12
CA GLY A 119 -9.03 -5.21 12.77
C GLY A 119 -8.63 -4.55 14.10
N LEU A 120 -9.46 -3.72 14.73
CA LEU A 120 -9.16 -3.09 16.02
C LEU A 120 -10.14 -3.50 17.13
N CYS A 121 -11.39 -3.76 16.77
CA CYS A 121 -12.40 -4.33 17.64
C CYS A 121 -12.98 -5.53 16.90
N CYS A 122 -13.12 -6.69 17.55
CA CYS A 122 -14.04 -7.68 17.00
C CYS A 122 -15.40 -6.98 16.93
N GLU A 123 -16.18 -7.15 15.87
CA GLU A 123 -17.45 -6.41 15.69
C GLU A 123 -18.42 -6.58 16.89
N GLU A 124 -18.21 -7.62 17.70
CA GLU A 124 -18.88 -7.93 18.96
C GLU A 124 -18.24 -7.34 20.24
N HIS A 125 -16.98 -6.93 20.22
CA HIS A 125 -16.23 -6.55 21.43
C HIS A 125 -16.37 -5.08 21.82
N ASP A 126 -17.17 -4.31 21.08
CA ASP A 126 -17.39 -2.88 21.32
C ASP A 126 -18.85 -2.56 21.71
N LEU A 127 -19.41 -3.37 22.62
CA LEU A 127 -20.70 -3.07 23.26
C LEU A 127 -20.66 -1.75 24.06
N LEU A 128 -19.46 -1.26 24.43
CA LEU A 128 -19.25 -0.09 25.28
C LEU A 128 -18.85 1.18 24.50
N GLN A 129 -18.46 1.10 23.22
CA GLN A 129 -18.37 2.24 22.31
C GLN A 129 -19.10 1.94 21.00
N PRO A 130 -20.44 1.81 21.02
CA PRO A 130 -21.21 1.78 19.78
C PRO A 130 -20.96 3.08 19.01
N CYS A 131 -20.18 2.98 17.92
CA CYS A 131 -19.90 4.01 16.92
C CYS A 131 -20.01 5.46 17.45
N ARG A 132 -19.00 5.95 18.19
CA ARG A 132 -18.96 7.38 18.57
C ARG A 132 -18.90 8.26 17.30
N GLY A 133 -20.01 8.89 16.98
CA GLY A 133 -20.09 10.10 16.15
C GLY A 133 -20.14 9.94 14.63
N ASN A 134 -19.55 8.88 14.05
CA ASN A 134 -19.61 8.64 12.61
C ASN A 134 -20.27 7.29 12.31
N ARG A 135 -21.60 7.28 12.26
CA ARG A 135 -22.43 6.15 11.81
C ARG A 135 -22.35 6.02 10.29
N ILE A 136 -21.17 5.71 9.75
CA ILE A 136 -21.05 5.34 8.35
C ILE A 136 -21.27 3.83 8.28
N PRO A 137 -22.30 3.34 7.55
CA PRO A 137 -22.50 1.92 7.34
C PRO A 137 -21.23 1.32 6.71
N SER A 138 -20.50 0.50 7.47
CA SER A 138 -19.21 -0.04 7.02
C SER A 138 -19.36 -1.17 5.99
N VAL A 139 -20.58 -1.68 5.80
CA VAL A 139 -20.91 -2.82 4.93
C VAL A 139 -21.93 -2.42 3.86
N THR A 140 -21.89 -1.16 3.41
CA THR A 140 -22.76 -0.69 2.33
C THR A 140 -21.93 0.02 1.28
N THR A 141 -22.13 -0.34 0.02
CA THR A 141 -21.50 0.34 -1.11
C THR A 141 -22.19 1.67 -1.38
N ALA A 142 -21.46 2.63 -1.93
CA ALA A 142 -22.08 3.83 -2.49
C ALA A 142 -23.15 3.45 -3.56
N PRO A 143 -24.24 4.22 -3.67
CA PRO A 143 -25.28 3.95 -4.66
C PRO A 143 -24.71 3.93 -6.08
N LEU A 144 -25.32 3.13 -6.95
CA LEU A 144 -25.03 3.13 -8.38
C LEU A 144 -25.78 4.31 -9.01
N GLU A 145 -25.02 5.28 -9.52
CA GLU A 145 -25.59 6.40 -10.27
C GLU A 145 -25.78 6.00 -11.74
N PRO A 146 -26.83 6.49 -12.43
CA PRO A 146 -27.07 6.17 -13.84
C PRO A 146 -25.90 6.50 -14.78
N LEU A 147 -25.11 7.52 -14.47
CA LEU A 147 -23.91 7.95 -15.21
C LEU A 147 -22.60 7.57 -14.49
N GLY A 148 -22.70 6.92 -13.33
CA GLY A 148 -21.55 6.58 -12.49
C GLY A 148 -20.98 5.20 -12.77
N ALA A 149 -20.37 4.61 -11.74
CA ALA A 149 -19.86 3.24 -11.82
C ALA A 149 -21.00 2.26 -12.13
N ARG A 150 -20.78 1.32 -13.06
CA ARG A 150 -21.75 0.27 -13.44
C ARG A 150 -21.79 -0.91 -12.48
N SER A 151 -20.76 -1.08 -11.67
CA SER A 151 -20.62 -2.17 -10.71
C SER A 151 -19.88 -1.67 -9.48
N ARG A 152 -20.18 -2.25 -8.32
CA ARG A 152 -19.41 -2.09 -7.09
C ARG A 152 -18.92 -3.45 -6.62
N TRP A 153 -17.82 -3.46 -5.88
CA TRP A 153 -17.29 -4.69 -5.31
C TRP A 153 -17.25 -4.65 -3.78
N PHE A 154 -17.38 -5.84 -3.21
CA PHE A 154 -16.99 -6.14 -1.85
C PHE A 154 -16.16 -7.42 -1.88
N GLU A 155 -15.27 -7.56 -0.92
CA GLU A 155 -14.34 -8.68 -0.83
C GLU A 155 -14.45 -9.29 0.56
N ILE A 156 -14.64 -10.61 0.61
CA ILE A 156 -14.57 -11.39 1.84
C ILE A 156 -13.15 -11.96 1.93
N TYR A 157 -12.52 -11.81 3.08
CA TYR A 157 -11.16 -12.30 3.30
C TYR A 157 -11.06 -13.02 4.64
N SER A 158 -10.13 -13.98 4.74
CA SER A 158 -9.80 -14.63 5.99
C SER A 158 -8.63 -13.93 6.69
N HIS A 159 -8.71 -13.86 8.00
CA HIS A 159 -7.58 -13.51 8.87
C HIS A 159 -6.62 -14.69 9.04
N ARG A 160 -7.13 -15.92 8.83
CA ARG A 160 -6.37 -17.16 8.90
C ARG A 160 -6.00 -17.69 7.52
N PRO A 161 -4.91 -18.46 7.42
CA PRO A 161 -4.56 -19.20 6.21
C PRO A 161 -5.49 -20.39 5.93
N GLU A 162 -6.36 -20.76 6.89
CA GLU A 162 -7.35 -21.83 6.77
C GLU A 162 -8.46 -21.42 5.79
N SER A 163 -8.86 -22.34 4.90
CA SER A 163 -9.96 -22.16 3.97
C SER A 163 -11.32 -22.17 4.68
N PHE A 164 -12.28 -21.40 4.16
CA PHE A 164 -13.67 -21.47 4.58
C PHE A 164 -14.24 -22.86 4.26
N HIS A 165 -14.73 -23.57 5.29
CA HIS A 165 -15.46 -24.83 5.15
C HIS A 165 -16.96 -24.57 5.25
#